data_AF-A0A7V3N4R5-F1
#
_entry.id   AF-A0A7V3N4R5-F1
#
_cell.length_a   1.000
_cell.length_b   1.000
_cell.length_c   1.000
_cell.angle_alpha   90.00
_cell.angle_beta   90.00
_cell.angle_gamma   90.00
#
_symmetry.space_group_name_H-M   'P 1'
#
loop_
_entity.id
_entity.type
_entity.pdbx_description
1 polymer ?
#
loop_
_entity_poly.entity_id
_entity_poly.type
_entity_poly.pdbx_seq_one_letter_code
_entity_poly.pdbx_strand_id
1 'polypeptide(L)'
;MKKIFLIPILFLFLSGIAWSLPFNAGDPVNINLIESVGSGFGSSGGLFKIKDLNTNITINTFCLELDEFIGSYVADVSDDLATKGGRNTDGNDKLSDATKWLYWRYTEGYSYDVKALQLAIWLLEEEYHDISDWKTWYKNNGGSEILANLALQYVSDAQGQSTTADIRVLDISYNKDGTNPAQSYLIRVPEPGGLILLGIGLTAVGLGARRFRKV
;
A
#
# COMPACT_ATOMS: atom_id res chain seq x y z
N MET A 1 -11.40 57.72 -7.17
CA MET A 1 -10.69 56.72 -8.00
C MET A 1 -10.88 55.34 -7.36
N LYS A 2 -11.71 54.49 -7.96
CA LYS A 2 -12.04 53.15 -7.43
C LYS A 2 -10.90 52.19 -7.77
N LYS A 3 -10.12 51.77 -6.77
CA LYS A 3 -9.16 50.66 -6.92
C LYS A 3 -9.96 49.36 -6.96
N ILE A 4 -10.21 48.85 -8.17
CA ILE A 4 -10.85 47.56 -8.41
C ILE A 4 -9.88 46.48 -7.92
N PHE A 5 -10.27 45.76 -6.87
CA PHE A 5 -9.54 44.62 -6.32
C PHE A 5 -9.58 43.46 -7.33
N LEU A 6 -8.49 43.27 -8.05
CA LEU A 6 -8.25 42.19 -9.01
C LEU A 6 -7.48 41.05 -8.30
N ILE A 7 -8.09 40.40 -7.30
CA ILE A 7 -7.46 39.29 -6.54
C ILE A 7 -8.42 38.13 -6.19
N PRO A 8 -9.21 37.54 -7.12
CA PRO A 8 -9.70 36.18 -6.86
C PRO A 8 -9.36 35.15 -7.95
N ILE A 9 -8.71 35.53 -9.05
CA ILE A 9 -8.48 34.60 -10.17
C ILE A 9 -7.24 33.70 -9.96
N LEU A 10 -6.30 34.07 -9.08
CA LEU A 10 -5.07 33.31 -8.87
C LEU A 10 -5.25 32.03 -8.02
N PHE A 11 -6.34 31.91 -7.25
CA PHE A 11 -6.60 30.73 -6.40
C PHE A 11 -7.38 29.60 -7.09
N LEU A 12 -7.97 29.86 -8.26
CA LEU A 12 -8.70 28.85 -9.03
C LEU A 12 -7.79 27.87 -9.79
N PHE A 13 -6.49 28.18 -9.91
CA PHE A 13 -5.51 27.32 -10.59
C PHE A 13 -4.70 26.43 -9.63
N LEU A 14 -5.02 26.47 -8.32
CA LEU A 14 -4.39 25.64 -7.29
C LEU A 14 -5.31 24.51 -6.80
N SER A 15 -6.36 24.16 -7.56
CA SER A 15 -7.11 22.93 -7.33
C SER A 15 -6.18 21.75 -7.59
N GLY A 16 -5.43 21.38 -6.56
CA GLY A 16 -4.58 20.21 -6.52
C GLY A 16 -5.40 19.03 -6.99
N ILE A 17 -4.84 18.33 -7.97
CA ILE A 17 -5.38 17.09 -8.51
C ILE A 17 -5.74 16.24 -7.29
N ALA A 18 -7.04 15.97 -7.08
CA ALA A 18 -7.42 14.96 -6.12
C ALA A 18 -6.84 13.66 -6.67
N TRP A 19 -5.79 13.14 -6.04
CA TRP A 19 -5.19 11.89 -6.45
C TRP A 19 -6.20 10.81 -6.11
N SER A 20 -6.99 10.43 -7.12
CA SER A 20 -7.74 9.18 -7.10
C SER A 20 -6.74 8.03 -6.87
N LEU A 21 -7.26 6.90 -6.39
CA LEU A 21 -6.50 5.65 -6.39
C LEU A 21 -5.74 5.53 -7.72
N PRO A 22 -4.41 5.27 -7.71
CA PRO A 22 -3.62 5.28 -8.93
C PRO A 22 -3.95 4.10 -9.87
N PHE A 23 -4.77 3.16 -9.40
CA PHE A 23 -5.19 1.94 -10.08
C PHE A 23 -6.71 1.80 -9.99
N ASN A 24 -7.32 1.25 -11.04
CA ASN A 24 -8.73 0.87 -11.10
C ASN A 24 -8.83 -0.58 -11.54
N ALA A 25 -9.93 -1.26 -11.16
CA ALA A 25 -10.22 -2.60 -11.62
C ALA A 25 -10.18 -2.70 -13.16
N GLY A 26 -9.47 -3.71 -13.66
CA GLY A 26 -9.24 -3.94 -15.09
C GLY A 26 -8.08 -3.17 -15.71
N ASP A 27 -7.37 -2.33 -14.94
CA ASP A 27 -6.16 -1.66 -15.43
C ASP A 27 -5.05 -2.70 -15.69
N PRO A 28 -4.41 -2.67 -16.88
CA PRO A 28 -3.26 -3.51 -17.17
C PRO A 28 -2.02 -2.98 -16.47
N VAL A 29 -1.28 -3.85 -15.81
CA VAL A 29 -0.08 -3.51 -15.05
C VAL A 29 1.15 -4.27 -15.53
N ASN A 30 2.31 -3.67 -15.33
CA ASN A 30 3.60 -4.32 -15.49
C ASN A 30 4.29 -4.41 -14.12
N ILE A 31 4.59 -5.63 -13.68
CA ILE A 31 5.14 -5.92 -12.36
C ILE A 31 6.56 -6.47 -12.53
N ASN A 32 7.55 -5.83 -11.90
CA ASN A 32 8.94 -6.26 -11.94
C ASN A 32 9.48 -6.48 -10.54
N LEU A 33 10.14 -7.60 -10.32
CA LEU A 33 10.93 -7.84 -9.11
C LEU A 33 12.20 -6.99 -9.16
N ILE A 34 12.38 -6.12 -8.17
CA ILE A 34 13.57 -5.28 -8.00
C ILE A 34 14.60 -6.02 -7.17
N GLU A 35 14.17 -6.57 -6.04
CA GLU A 35 15.04 -7.26 -5.09
C GLU A 35 14.32 -8.49 -4.54
N SER A 36 14.97 -9.66 -4.69
CA SER A 36 14.37 -10.95 -4.35
C SER A 36 14.76 -11.43 -2.96
N VAL A 37 13.81 -12.02 -2.25
CA VAL A 37 14.04 -12.88 -1.08
C VAL A 37 13.34 -14.22 -1.29
N GLY A 38 14.05 -15.32 -1.05
CA GLY A 38 13.44 -16.64 -1.11
C GLY A 38 12.46 -16.84 0.04
N SER A 39 11.35 -17.54 -0.20
CA SER A 39 10.39 -17.89 0.85
C SER A 39 10.74 -19.18 1.61
N GLY A 40 11.65 -19.98 1.06
CA GLY A 40 11.91 -21.35 1.53
C GLY A 40 10.92 -22.39 0.99
N PHE A 41 9.84 -22.00 0.30
CA PHE A 41 8.88 -22.90 -0.35
C PHE A 41 9.11 -23.07 -1.86
N GLY A 42 10.24 -22.62 -2.38
CA GLY A 42 10.50 -22.61 -3.81
C GLY A 42 9.83 -21.44 -4.56
N SER A 43 9.13 -20.55 -3.86
CA SER A 43 8.70 -19.24 -4.34
C SER A 43 9.67 -18.13 -3.87
N SER A 44 9.52 -16.93 -4.42
CA SER A 44 10.28 -15.76 -4.01
C SER A 44 9.39 -14.53 -3.94
N GLY A 45 9.61 -13.70 -2.93
CA GLY A 45 9.00 -12.38 -2.79
C GLY A 45 10.06 -11.29 -2.85
N GLY A 46 9.75 -10.13 -2.28
CA GLY A 46 10.70 -9.05 -2.06
C GLY A 46 10.13 -7.70 -2.51
N LEU A 47 11.01 -6.82 -3.00
CA LEU A 47 10.59 -5.51 -3.45
C LEU A 47 10.15 -5.58 -4.92
N PHE A 48 8.91 -5.23 -5.18
CA PHE A 48 8.33 -5.14 -6.52
C PHE A 48 8.12 -3.70 -6.96
N LYS A 49 8.22 -3.48 -8.26
CA LYS A 49 7.80 -2.26 -8.96
C LYS A 49 6.57 -2.57 -9.78
N ILE A 50 5.45 -1.93 -9.46
CA ILE A 50 4.21 -2.04 -10.24
C ILE A 50 4.02 -0.75 -11.02
N LYS A 51 3.84 -0.88 -12.33
CA LYS A 51 3.56 0.22 -13.24
C LYS A 51 2.18 0.02 -13.86
N ASP A 52 1.29 0.98 -13.66
CA ASP A 52 0.05 1.09 -14.41
C ASP A 52 0.36 1.49 -15.86
N LEU A 53 -0.13 0.72 -16.83
CA LEU A 53 0.17 0.96 -18.25
C LEU A 53 -0.73 2.03 -18.89
N ASN A 54 -1.87 2.34 -18.27
CA ASN A 54 -2.77 3.41 -18.71
C ASN A 54 -2.29 4.79 -18.22
N THR A 55 -1.91 4.90 -16.94
CA THR A 55 -1.55 6.17 -16.29
C THR A 55 -0.04 6.40 -16.24
N ASN A 56 0.79 5.38 -16.49
CA ASN A 56 2.24 5.38 -16.27
C ASN A 56 2.68 5.61 -14.82
N ILE A 57 1.75 5.61 -13.85
CA ILE A 57 2.08 5.69 -12.43
C ILE A 57 2.84 4.44 -12.02
N THR A 58 3.86 4.62 -11.19
CA THR A 58 4.71 3.52 -10.70
C THR A 58 4.79 3.57 -9.18
N ILE A 59 4.62 2.43 -8.52
CA ILE A 59 4.79 2.26 -7.09
C ILE A 59 5.79 1.14 -6.79
N ASN A 60 6.40 1.22 -5.60
CA ASN A 60 7.18 0.12 -5.04
C ASN A 60 6.37 -0.54 -3.91
N THR A 61 6.38 -1.87 -3.86
CA THR A 61 5.51 -2.64 -2.96
C THR A 61 6.07 -4.03 -2.65
N PHE A 62 5.40 -4.75 -1.77
CA PHE A 62 5.71 -6.08 -1.29
C PHE A 62 4.50 -7.00 -1.50
N CYS A 63 4.78 -8.28 -1.69
CA CYS A 63 3.77 -9.35 -1.74
C CYS A 63 3.14 -9.55 -0.35
N LEU A 64 1.85 -9.85 -0.31
CA LEU A 64 1.17 -10.26 0.92
C LEU A 64 1.22 -11.77 1.09
N GLU A 65 1.01 -12.51 0.01
CA GLU A 65 0.95 -13.96 0.03
C GLU A 65 2.30 -14.59 -0.36
N LEU A 66 2.60 -15.74 0.24
CA LEU A 66 3.86 -16.45 0.02
C LEU A 66 3.81 -17.39 -1.19
N ASP A 67 2.63 -17.95 -1.48
CA ASP A 67 2.41 -19.01 -2.47
C ASP A 67 1.61 -18.57 -3.70
N GLU A 68 1.42 -17.26 -3.87
CA GLU A 68 0.78 -16.69 -5.05
C GLU A 68 1.77 -16.14 -6.08
N PHE A 69 1.34 -16.18 -7.34
CA PHE A 69 2.13 -15.81 -8.51
C PHE A 69 1.66 -14.48 -9.11
N ILE A 70 2.52 -13.87 -9.93
CA ILE A 70 2.30 -12.53 -10.49
C ILE A 70 1.28 -12.59 -11.63
N GLY A 71 0.21 -11.79 -11.56
CA GLY A 71 -0.74 -11.58 -12.66
C GLY A 71 -0.42 -10.38 -13.54
N SER A 72 -1.42 -9.82 -14.24
CA SER A 72 -1.22 -8.73 -15.22
C SER A 72 -2.29 -7.64 -15.21
N TYR A 73 -3.34 -7.79 -14.41
CA TYR A 73 -4.44 -6.84 -14.31
C TYR A 73 -4.80 -6.55 -12.87
N VAL A 74 -5.17 -5.31 -12.57
CA VAL A 74 -5.75 -4.95 -11.26
C VAL A 74 -7.12 -5.61 -11.16
N ALA A 75 -7.32 -6.43 -10.14
CA ALA A 75 -8.62 -7.02 -9.82
C ALA A 75 -9.45 -6.04 -8.99
N ASP A 76 -8.87 -5.53 -7.90
CA ASP A 76 -9.49 -4.58 -6.99
C ASP A 76 -8.44 -3.75 -6.24
N VAL A 77 -8.89 -2.68 -5.58
CA VAL A 77 -8.12 -1.96 -4.57
C VAL A 77 -8.96 -1.90 -3.31
N SER A 78 -8.83 -2.92 -2.47
CA SER A 78 -9.68 -3.13 -1.30
C SER A 78 -9.16 -2.37 -0.07
N ASP A 79 -10.06 -1.96 0.83
CA ASP A 79 -9.70 -1.12 1.98
C ASP A 79 -8.76 -1.82 2.98
N ASP A 80 -8.77 -3.15 3.06
CA ASP A 80 -7.84 -3.94 3.90
C ASP A 80 -7.91 -5.47 3.71
N LEU A 81 -8.43 -6.00 2.60
CA LEU A 81 -8.67 -7.43 2.44
C LEU A 81 -7.91 -8.02 1.26
N ALA A 82 -7.09 -9.04 1.50
CA ALA A 82 -6.59 -9.92 0.45
C ALA A 82 -7.72 -10.89 0.03
N THR A 83 -8.11 -10.84 -1.24
CA THR A 83 -9.35 -11.50 -1.71
C THR A 83 -9.33 -13.01 -1.51
N LYS A 84 -8.17 -13.66 -1.74
CA LYS A 84 -7.98 -15.09 -1.51
C LYS A 84 -7.35 -15.44 -0.17
N GLY A 85 -6.83 -14.45 0.55
CA GLY A 85 -5.89 -14.69 1.64
C GLY A 85 -4.61 -15.35 1.13
N GLY A 86 -3.77 -15.81 2.05
CA GLY A 86 -2.57 -16.58 1.74
C GLY A 86 -2.60 -17.96 2.36
N ARG A 87 -1.44 -18.44 2.80
CA ARG A 87 -1.33 -19.81 3.37
C ARG A 87 -2.16 -19.96 4.64
N ASN A 88 -2.41 -18.88 5.37
CA ASN A 88 -3.15 -18.83 6.62
C ASN A 88 -4.68 -18.97 6.47
N THR A 89 -5.26 -18.56 5.34
CA THR A 89 -6.72 -18.58 5.11
C THR A 89 -7.07 -18.56 3.62
N ASP A 90 -8.16 -19.23 3.24
CA ASP A 90 -8.66 -19.28 1.86
C ASP A 90 -9.64 -18.13 1.51
N GLY A 91 -9.62 -17.02 2.26
CA GLY A 91 -10.39 -15.83 1.89
C GLY A 91 -10.47 -14.71 2.92
N ASN A 92 -10.62 -13.49 2.40
CA ASN A 92 -10.80 -12.23 3.13
C ASN A 92 -9.82 -12.06 4.29
N ASP A 93 -8.53 -12.20 3.99
CA ASP A 93 -7.51 -11.98 5.02
C ASP A 93 -7.33 -10.49 5.26
N LYS A 94 -7.54 -10.07 6.50
CA LYS A 94 -7.49 -8.66 6.86
C LYS A 94 -6.07 -8.28 7.20
N LEU A 95 -5.58 -7.28 6.49
CA LEU A 95 -4.24 -6.75 6.69
C LEU A 95 -4.03 -6.29 8.14
N SER A 96 -2.98 -6.81 8.77
CA SER A 96 -2.65 -6.45 10.15
C SER A 96 -2.23 -4.98 10.29
N ASP A 97 -2.57 -4.34 11.42
CA ASP A 97 -2.17 -2.95 11.70
C ASP A 97 -0.64 -2.79 11.76
N ALA A 98 0.06 -3.84 12.20
CA ALA A 98 1.51 -3.89 12.24
C ALA A 98 2.13 -3.85 10.83
N THR A 99 1.57 -4.61 9.88
CA THR A 99 2.00 -4.57 8.48
C THR A 99 1.71 -3.22 7.84
N LYS A 100 0.52 -2.64 8.08
CA LYS A 100 0.19 -1.29 7.63
C LYS A 100 1.21 -0.27 8.14
N TRP A 101 1.59 -0.36 9.42
CA TRP A 101 2.57 0.54 10.02
C TRP A 101 3.97 0.38 9.41
N LEU A 102 4.47 -0.84 9.22
CA LEU A 102 5.77 -1.08 8.59
C LEU A 102 5.83 -0.53 7.16
N TYR A 103 4.80 -0.81 6.37
CA TYR A 103 4.75 -0.34 5.00
C TYR A 103 4.62 1.19 4.93
N TRP A 104 3.80 1.79 5.79
CA TRP A 104 3.74 3.24 5.90
C TRP A 104 5.12 3.85 6.21
N ARG A 105 5.84 3.32 7.21
CA ARG A 105 7.20 3.76 7.56
C ARG A 105 8.16 3.64 6.37
N TYR A 106 8.08 2.55 5.62
CA TYR A 106 8.84 2.37 4.39
C TYR A 106 8.52 3.47 3.37
N THR A 107 7.23 3.77 3.12
CA THR A 107 6.84 4.83 2.18
C THR A 107 7.23 6.24 2.63
N GLU A 108 7.42 6.47 3.94
CA GLU A 108 7.94 7.71 4.51
C GLU A 108 9.48 7.79 4.45
N GLY A 109 10.16 6.80 3.86
CA GLY A 109 11.60 6.80 3.65
C GLY A 109 12.40 6.22 4.81
N TYR A 110 11.77 5.50 5.75
CA TYR A 110 12.53 4.74 6.73
C TYR A 110 13.38 3.67 6.04
N SER A 111 14.67 3.63 6.39
CA SER A 111 15.63 2.73 5.76
C SER A 111 15.51 1.31 6.33
N TYR A 112 14.69 0.48 5.68
CA TYR A 112 14.62 -0.95 5.94
C TYR A 112 15.53 -1.75 5.01
N ASP A 113 16.04 -2.88 5.49
CA ASP A 113 16.47 -3.96 4.59
C ASP A 113 15.21 -4.56 3.95
N VAL A 114 15.07 -4.42 2.64
CA VAL A 114 13.82 -4.77 1.94
C VAL A 114 13.54 -6.28 1.95
N LYS A 115 14.58 -7.12 2.05
CA LYS A 115 14.41 -8.58 2.16
C LYS A 115 13.88 -8.95 3.52
N ALA A 116 14.47 -8.39 4.58
CA ALA A 116 13.98 -8.60 5.94
C ALA A 116 12.57 -8.00 6.13
N LEU A 117 12.25 -6.88 5.47
CA LEU A 117 10.91 -6.29 5.49
C LEU A 117 9.87 -7.20 4.85
N GLN A 118 10.15 -7.79 3.68
CA GLN A 118 9.25 -8.78 3.07
C GLN A 118 9.01 -9.98 4.00
N LEU A 119 10.05 -10.50 4.63
CA LEU A 119 9.91 -11.63 5.58
C LEU A 119 9.07 -11.22 6.81
N ALA A 120 9.24 -10.00 7.30
CA ALA A 120 8.46 -9.48 8.42
C ALA A 120 6.97 -9.34 8.06
N ILE A 121 6.66 -8.89 6.85
CA ILE A 121 5.28 -8.81 6.33
C ILE A 121 4.65 -10.21 6.32
N TRP A 122 5.31 -11.21 5.73
CA TRP A 122 4.81 -12.59 5.73
C TRP A 122 4.62 -13.18 7.13
N LEU A 123 5.46 -12.81 8.10
CA LEU A 123 5.29 -13.26 9.49
C LEU A 123 4.09 -12.61 10.18
N LEU A 124 3.84 -11.33 9.91
CA LEU A 124 2.72 -10.59 10.49
C LEU A 124 1.37 -10.99 9.88
N GLU A 125 1.35 -11.35 8.60
CA GLU A 125 0.18 -11.90 7.90
C GLU A 125 0.09 -13.44 8.04
N GLU A 126 0.85 -14.04 8.96
CA GLU A 126 0.76 -15.47 9.31
C GLU A 126 1.00 -16.46 8.14
N GLU A 127 1.75 -16.06 7.11
CA GLU A 127 2.06 -16.91 5.93
C GLU A 127 2.93 -18.15 6.25
N TYR A 128 3.47 -18.18 7.46
CA TYR A 128 4.23 -19.29 8.02
C TYR A 128 3.53 -19.94 9.22
N HIS A 129 2.21 -19.78 9.37
CA HIS A 129 1.45 -20.27 10.54
C HIS A 129 1.64 -21.77 10.83
N ASP A 130 1.93 -22.58 9.81
CA ASP A 130 2.15 -24.02 9.92
C ASP A 130 3.56 -24.40 10.38
N ILE A 131 4.42 -23.41 10.67
CA ILE A 131 5.83 -23.61 11.00
C ILE A 131 6.15 -23.14 12.43
N SER A 132 6.28 -24.11 13.35
CA SER A 132 6.51 -23.83 14.77
C SER A 132 7.84 -23.16 15.10
N ASP A 133 8.90 -23.43 14.33
CA ASP A 133 10.21 -22.76 14.44
C ASP A 133 10.60 -22.22 13.07
N TRP A 134 9.92 -21.15 12.67
CA TRP A 134 10.10 -20.49 11.39
C TRP A 134 11.56 -20.18 11.07
N LYS A 135 12.32 -19.66 12.05
CA LYS A 135 13.70 -19.23 11.82
C LYS A 135 14.60 -20.42 11.47
N THR A 136 14.51 -21.50 12.24
CA THR A 136 15.29 -22.71 11.96
C THR A 136 14.86 -23.34 10.65
N TRP A 137 13.55 -23.39 10.37
CA TRP A 137 13.03 -23.88 9.11
C TRP A 137 13.52 -23.06 7.91
N TYR A 138 13.43 -21.73 7.97
CA TYR A 138 13.83 -20.84 6.88
C TYR A 138 15.32 -21.00 6.56
N LYS A 139 16.16 -21.06 7.59
CA LYS A 139 17.60 -21.35 7.44
C LYS A 139 17.85 -22.70 6.78
N ASN A 140 17.14 -23.75 7.19
CA ASN A 140 17.28 -25.09 6.60
C ASN A 140 16.84 -25.15 5.13
N ASN A 141 15.99 -24.22 4.70
CA ASN A 141 15.54 -24.07 3.31
C ASN A 141 16.35 -23.01 2.53
N GLY A 142 17.60 -22.74 2.94
CA GLY A 142 18.52 -21.87 2.23
C GLY A 142 18.39 -20.38 2.56
N GLY A 143 17.55 -20.02 3.53
CA GLY A 143 17.40 -18.67 4.04
C GLY A 143 18.59 -18.17 4.86
N SER A 144 18.74 -16.85 4.95
CA SER A 144 19.77 -16.21 5.77
C SER A 144 19.28 -16.02 7.21
N GLU A 145 20.02 -16.55 8.19
CA GLU A 145 19.75 -16.35 9.61
C GLU A 145 19.79 -14.87 10.03
N ILE A 146 20.66 -14.07 9.38
CA ILE A 146 20.76 -12.63 9.64
C ILE A 146 19.46 -11.94 9.22
N LEU A 147 18.95 -12.25 8.03
CA LEU A 147 17.69 -11.69 7.54
C LEU A 147 16.50 -12.13 8.42
N ALA A 148 16.51 -13.39 8.87
CA ALA A 148 15.47 -13.91 9.75
C ALA A 148 15.43 -13.19 11.11
N ASN A 149 16.59 -12.96 11.72
CA ASN A 149 16.67 -12.21 12.97
C ASN A 149 16.23 -10.75 12.79
N LEU A 150 16.59 -10.13 11.67
CA LEU A 150 16.19 -8.76 11.36
C LEU A 150 14.68 -8.65 11.09
N ALA A 151 14.09 -9.63 10.40
CA ALA A 151 12.65 -9.70 10.20
C ALA A 151 11.90 -9.79 11.53
N LEU A 152 12.36 -10.66 12.45
CA LEU A 152 11.78 -10.76 13.81
C LEU A 152 11.90 -9.46 14.60
N GLN A 153 13.00 -8.70 14.41
CA GLN A 153 13.13 -7.37 14.99
C GLN A 153 12.06 -6.42 14.43
N TYR A 154 11.85 -6.39 13.12
CA TYR A 154 10.81 -5.55 12.51
C TYR A 154 9.40 -5.93 12.97
N VAL A 155 9.10 -7.24 13.11
CA VAL A 155 7.85 -7.73 13.71
C VAL A 155 7.69 -7.21 15.13
N SER A 156 8.74 -7.32 15.96
CA SER A 156 8.72 -6.82 17.34
C SER A 156 8.52 -5.31 17.41
N ASP A 157 9.14 -4.54 16.51
CA ASP A 157 9.02 -3.08 16.46
C ASP A 157 7.61 -2.64 16.04
N ALA A 158 6.96 -3.42 15.16
CA ALA A 158 5.62 -3.16 14.64
C ALA A 158 4.50 -3.63 15.56
N GLN A 159 4.79 -4.52 16.50
CA GLN A 159 3.78 -5.11 17.36
C GLN A 159 3.11 -4.06 18.25
N GLY A 160 1.78 -3.97 18.16
CA GLY A 160 0.98 -2.95 18.86
C GLY A 160 1.06 -1.55 18.24
N GLN A 161 1.75 -1.39 17.11
CA GLN A 161 1.73 -0.16 16.34
C GLN A 161 0.53 -0.12 15.38
N SER A 162 0.11 1.09 15.02
CA SER A 162 -0.89 1.35 13.99
C SER A 162 -0.54 2.65 13.26
N THR A 163 -1.13 2.86 12.09
CA THR A 163 -0.97 4.10 11.31
C THR A 163 -2.34 4.65 10.93
N THR A 164 -2.43 5.98 10.80
CA THR A 164 -3.60 6.64 10.22
C THR A 164 -3.51 6.75 8.69
N ALA A 165 -2.37 6.35 8.10
CA ALA A 165 -2.21 6.32 6.67
C ALA A 165 -3.14 5.28 6.04
N ASP A 166 -3.73 5.64 4.90
CA ASP A 166 -4.60 4.75 4.13
C ASP A 166 -3.74 3.72 3.39
N ILE A 167 -3.50 2.58 4.05
CA ILE A 167 -2.81 1.43 3.51
C ILE A 167 -3.85 0.36 3.15
N ARG A 168 -3.83 -0.01 1.88
CA ARG A 168 -4.81 -0.88 1.22
C ARG A 168 -4.13 -2.07 0.57
N VAL A 169 -4.96 -2.98 0.09
CA VAL A 169 -4.54 -4.13 -0.69
C VAL A 169 -4.83 -3.85 -2.18
N LEU A 170 -3.84 -4.10 -3.02
CA LEU A 170 -3.94 -4.08 -4.47
C LEU A 170 -3.97 -5.53 -4.95
N ASP A 171 -5.17 -6.05 -5.17
CA ASP A 171 -5.37 -7.40 -5.69
C ASP A 171 -5.06 -7.45 -7.18
N ILE A 172 -4.25 -8.41 -7.61
CA ILE A 172 -3.92 -8.63 -9.03
C ILE A 172 -4.65 -9.87 -9.54
N SER A 173 -4.90 -9.92 -10.83
CA SER A 173 -5.49 -11.05 -11.54
C SER A 173 -4.76 -11.34 -12.84
N TYR A 174 -4.90 -12.58 -13.32
CA TYR A 174 -4.43 -12.99 -14.63
C TYR A 174 -5.31 -12.48 -15.78
N ASN A 175 -6.60 -12.25 -15.48
CA ASN A 175 -7.60 -11.88 -16.47
C ASN A 175 -8.14 -10.48 -16.17
N LYS A 176 -8.44 -9.72 -17.22
CA LYS A 176 -8.95 -8.33 -17.09
C LYS A 176 -10.24 -8.21 -16.27
N ASP A 177 -11.05 -9.26 -16.19
CA ASP A 177 -12.32 -9.27 -15.46
C ASP A 177 -12.18 -9.54 -13.96
N GLY A 178 -10.95 -9.74 -13.45
CA GLY A 178 -10.69 -9.99 -12.03
C GLY A 178 -11.05 -11.40 -11.54
N THR A 179 -11.54 -12.29 -12.41
CA THR A 179 -12.08 -13.60 -12.00
C THR A 179 -11.04 -14.67 -11.69
N ASN A 180 -9.79 -14.46 -12.14
CA ASN A 180 -8.67 -15.35 -11.87
C ASN A 180 -7.63 -14.60 -11.03
N PRO A 181 -7.82 -14.53 -9.70
CA PRO A 181 -6.94 -13.78 -8.81
C PRO A 181 -5.53 -14.39 -8.79
N ALA A 182 -4.59 -13.51 -8.46
CA ALA A 182 -3.17 -13.70 -8.38
C ALA A 182 -2.68 -12.92 -7.15
N GLN A 183 -1.35 -12.77 -7.00
CA GLN A 183 -0.71 -12.10 -5.88
C GLN A 183 -1.32 -10.73 -5.51
N SER A 184 -1.48 -10.48 -4.22
CA SER A 184 -1.88 -9.18 -3.68
C SER A 184 -0.67 -8.36 -3.23
N TYR A 185 -0.79 -7.04 -3.31
CA TYR A 185 0.29 -6.13 -2.97
C TYR A 185 -0.15 -5.02 -2.03
N LEU A 186 0.78 -4.53 -1.22
CA LEU A 186 0.54 -3.35 -0.39
C LEU A 186 0.48 -2.07 -1.21
N ILE A 187 -0.48 -1.19 -0.95
CA ILE A 187 -0.51 0.13 -1.57
C ILE A 187 -0.87 1.20 -0.55
N ARG A 188 -0.17 2.33 -0.63
CA ARG A 188 -0.54 3.53 0.09
C ARG A 188 -1.34 4.44 -0.81
N VAL A 189 -2.53 4.77 -0.35
CA VAL A 189 -3.39 5.75 -1.00
C VAL A 189 -3.06 7.12 -0.39
N PRO A 190 -2.61 8.10 -1.21
CA PRO A 190 -2.41 9.44 -0.70
C PRO A 190 -3.72 10.00 -0.16
N GLU A 191 -3.67 10.69 0.98
CA GLU A 191 -4.85 11.36 1.52
C GLU A 191 -5.42 12.32 0.46
N PRO A 192 -6.75 12.33 0.23
CA PRO A 192 -7.34 13.24 -0.73
C PRO A 192 -7.04 14.68 -0.31
N GLY A 193 -6.38 15.45 -1.18
CA GLY A 193 -6.23 16.91 -1.02
C GLY A 193 -7.56 17.65 -0.87
N GLY A 194 -8.68 16.96 -1.09
CA GLY A 194 -10.04 17.39 -0.78
C GLY A 194 -10.25 17.84 0.67
N LEU A 195 -9.53 17.31 1.66
CA LEU A 195 -9.64 17.81 3.05
C LEU A 195 -9.11 19.23 3.19
N ILE A 196 -8.00 19.54 2.52
CA ILE A 196 -7.46 20.90 2.46
C ILE A 196 -8.44 21.81 1.70
N LEU A 197 -9.00 21.33 0.58
CA LEU A 197 -9.98 22.08 -0.21
C LEU A 197 -11.26 22.36 0.59
N LEU A 198 -11.74 21.39 1.36
CA LEU A 198 -12.88 21.52 2.26
C LEU A 198 -12.60 22.56 3.35
N GLY A 199 -11.43 22.49 3.98
CA GLY A 199 -11.01 23.48 4.99
C GLY A 199 -10.96 24.90 4.43
N ILE A 200 -10.40 25.07 3.23
CA ILE A 200 -10.35 26.37 2.53
C ILE A 200 -11.78 26.83 2.16
N GLY A 201 -12.61 25.92 1.64
CA GLY A 201 -14.00 26.20 1.26
C GLY A 201 -14.85 26.67 2.43
N LEU A 202 -14.79 25.97 3.57
CA LEU A 202 -15.50 26.36 4.79
C LEU A 202 -15.03 27.71 5.34
N THR A 203 -13.72 27.98 5.28
CA THR A 203 -13.15 29.26 5.68
C THR A 203 -13.66 30.40 4.79
N ALA A 204 -13.67 30.20 3.47
CA ALA A 204 -14.17 31.17 2.51
C ALA A 204 -15.67 31.46 2.72
N VAL A 205 -16.50 30.43 2.93
CA VAL A 205 -17.93 30.59 3.21
C VAL A 205 -18.15 31.33 4.53
N GLY A 206 -17.42 30.99 5.59
CA GLY A 206 -17.54 31.66 6.89
C GLY A 206 -17.18 33.14 6.84
N LEU A 207 -16.09 33.50 6.14
CA LEU A 207 -15.69 34.90 5.93
C LEU A 207 -16.70 35.65 5.06
N GLY A 208 -17.23 35.01 4.01
CA GLY A 208 -18.27 35.57 3.15
C GLY A 208 -19.56 35.87 3.92
N ALA A 209 -20.09 34.89 4.65
CA ALA A 209 -21.33 35.02 5.41
C ALA A 209 -21.28 36.16 6.46
N ARG A 210 -20.13 36.35 7.13
CA ARG A 210 -19.93 37.46 8.09
C ARG A 210 -19.98 38.84 7.42
N ARG A 211 -19.58 38.94 6.16
CA ARG A 211 -19.60 40.20 5.41
C ARG A 211 -21.01 40.57 4.95
N PHE A 212 -21.83 39.57 4.59
CA PHE A 212 -23.23 39.77 4.20
C PHE A 212 -24.16 40.08 5.38
N ARG A 213 -23.80 39.68 6.61
CA ARG A 213 -24.58 39.99 7.82
C ARG A 213 -24.41 41.40 8.38
N LYS A 214 -23.45 42.17 7.86
CA LYS A 214 -23.16 43.56 8.29
C LYS A 214 -23.70 44.61 7.31
N VAL A 215 -24.57 44.20 6.38
CA VAL A 215 -25.38 45.05 5.50
C VAL A 215 -26.83 44.84 5.93
#